data_AF-A0A8S3UKV2-F1
#
_entry.id   AF-A0A8S3UKV2-F1
#
_cell.length_a   1.000
_cell.length_b   1.000
_cell.length_c   1.000
_cell.angle_alpha   90.00
_cell.angle_beta   90.00
_cell.angle_gamma   90.00
#
_symmetry.space_group_name_H-M   'P 1'
#
loop_
_entity.id
_entity.type
_entity.pdbx_description
1 polymer ?
#
loop_
_entity_poly.entity_id
_entity_poly.type
_entity_poly.pdbx_seq_one_letter_code
_entity_poly.pdbx_strand_id
1 'polypeptide(L)'
;MNETFQRVKELAANGSSVEELWLLFKSKLNQSVNNHIPHKTAKQKDSLPWLTPNIRKLIHRRDRLYKKKQKSADPKITSKFKETNQMVQRELRKAYWKYIENIVTPKEENNQYSSMKQFWTYIKYKRTESSGVVPLRICDQHVSFLANQPDFAALIHKSEGKQQVSQLFKTKTKPAILTTKVLSSARTFTKTTRKTVHGRYSTLISCSLSSKFF
;
A
#
# COMPACT_ATOMS: atom_id res chain seq x y z
N MET A 1 8.21 47.34 14.57
CA MET A 1 9.14 47.90 13.57
C MET A 1 9.72 49.27 13.96
N ASN A 2 9.18 49.97 14.96
CA ASN A 2 9.59 51.36 15.25
C ASN A 2 10.84 51.48 16.13
N GLU A 3 11.10 50.52 17.02
CA GLU A 3 12.20 50.62 17.99
C GLU A 3 13.60 50.57 17.36
N THR A 4 13.80 49.73 16.34
CA THR A 4 15.10 49.61 15.66
C THR A 4 15.46 50.85 14.86
N PHE A 5 14.45 51.50 14.26
CA PHE A 5 14.64 52.72 13.49
C PHE A 5 14.98 53.91 14.40
N GLN A 6 14.30 54.03 15.56
CA GLN A 6 14.65 55.05 16.55
C GLN A 6 16.06 54.86 17.10
N ARG A 7 16.47 53.61 17.36
CA ARG A 7 17.82 53.32 17.86
C ARG A 7 18.93 53.64 16.87
N VAL A 8 18.71 53.41 15.57
CA VAL A 8 19.65 53.83 14.52
C VAL A 8 19.76 55.36 14.45
N LYS A 9 18.62 56.06 14.58
CA LYS A 9 18.56 57.52 14.57
C LYS A 9 19.30 58.13 15.78
N GLU A 10 19.16 57.54 16.96
CA GLU A 10 19.87 57.94 18.18
C GLU A 10 21.38 57.70 18.07
N LEU A 11 21.82 56.54 17.55
CA LEU A 11 23.25 56.25 17.36
C LEU A 11 23.90 57.17 16.32
N ALA A 12 23.18 57.50 15.24
CA ALA A 12 23.65 58.47 14.26
C ALA A 12 23.75 59.90 14.85
N ALA A 13 22.84 60.28 15.75
CA ALA A 13 22.89 61.57 16.44
C ALA A 13 24.04 61.66 17.45
N ASN A 14 24.47 60.53 18.03
CA ASN A 14 25.55 60.44 19.01
C ASN A 14 26.96 60.37 18.38
N GLY A 15 27.09 60.46 17.06
CA GLY A 15 28.38 60.45 16.36
C GLY A 15 29.06 59.08 16.29
N SER A 16 28.30 57.98 16.38
CA SER A 16 28.82 56.62 16.26
C SER A 16 29.59 56.41 14.95
N SER A 17 30.62 55.58 15.00
CA SER A 17 31.42 55.24 13.82
C SER A 17 30.55 54.56 12.75
N VAL A 18 30.82 54.84 11.48
CA VAL A 18 30.13 54.23 10.33
C VAL A 18 30.17 52.69 10.41
N GLU A 19 31.26 52.13 10.94
CA GLU A 19 31.42 50.70 11.13
C GLU A 19 30.43 50.13 12.14
N GLU A 20 30.13 50.84 13.22
CA GLU A 20 29.19 50.39 14.25
C GLU A 20 27.75 50.34 13.72
N LEU A 21 27.37 51.36 12.94
CA LEU A 21 26.06 51.40 12.26
C LEU A 21 25.93 50.26 11.25
N TRP A 22 27.00 49.97 10.52
CA TRP A 22 27.04 48.85 9.57
C TRP A 22 26.91 47.49 10.26
N LEU A 23 27.63 47.27 11.37
CA LEU A 23 27.54 46.03 12.16
C LEU A 23 26.13 45.83 12.76
N LEU A 24 25.50 46.91 13.23
CA LEU A 24 24.12 46.87 13.71
C LEU A 24 23.15 46.47 12.59
N PHE A 25 23.28 47.09 11.42
CA PHE A 25 22.46 46.74 10.25
C PHE A 25 22.66 45.28 9.85
N LYS A 26 23.91 44.85 9.68
CA LYS A 26 24.27 43.48 9.28
C LYS A 26 23.75 42.44 10.27
N SER A 27 23.93 42.67 11.56
CA SER A 27 23.45 41.76 12.61
C SER A 27 21.92 41.67 12.63
N LYS A 28 21.21 42.79 12.49
CA LYS A 28 19.73 42.80 12.44
C LYS A 28 19.18 42.17 11.18
N LEU A 29 19.81 42.40 10.03
CA LEU A 29 19.45 41.74 8.79
C LEU A 29 19.62 40.22 8.93
N ASN A 30 20.76 39.76 9.45
CA ASN A 30 21.00 38.33 9.68
C ASN A 30 20.03 37.74 10.71
N GLN A 31 19.71 38.46 11.78
CA GLN A 31 18.69 38.06 12.75
C GLN A 31 17.32 37.90 12.08
N SER A 32 16.94 38.86 11.24
CA SER A 32 15.68 38.80 10.50
C SER A 32 15.65 37.64 9.51
N VAL A 33 16.74 37.42 8.77
CA VAL A 33 16.91 36.27 7.88
C VAL A 33 16.81 34.96 8.66
N ASN A 34 17.45 34.84 9.82
CA ASN A 34 17.43 33.62 10.62
C ASN A 34 16.07 33.33 11.25
N ASN A 35 15.35 34.37 11.67
CA ASN A 35 14.08 34.23 12.36
C ASN A 35 12.90 34.03 11.39
N HIS A 36 12.91 34.73 10.25
CA HIS A 36 11.77 34.79 9.35
C HIS A 36 11.92 33.91 8.12
N ILE A 37 13.15 33.54 7.72
CA ILE A 37 13.35 32.62 6.60
C ILE A 37 13.40 31.19 7.16
N PRO A 38 12.54 30.28 6.68
CA PRO A 38 12.62 28.88 7.06
C PRO A 38 13.89 28.26 6.48
N HIS A 39 14.90 28.06 7.33
CA HIS A 39 16.17 27.41 6.94
C HIS A 39 16.06 25.89 6.80
N LYS A 40 15.06 25.29 7.46
CA LYS A 40 14.84 23.84 7.38
C LYS A 40 13.97 23.53 6.17
N THR A 41 14.54 22.85 5.19
CA THR A 41 13.78 22.28 4.08
C THR A 41 12.98 21.08 4.57
N ALA A 42 11.77 20.90 4.03
CA ALA A 42 10.96 19.74 4.34
C ALA A 42 11.72 18.45 3.99
N LYS A 43 11.73 17.49 4.92
CA LYS A 43 12.29 16.17 4.64
C LYS A 43 11.55 15.56 3.46
N GLN A 44 12.29 14.99 2.52
CA GLN A 44 11.69 14.20 1.45
C GLN A 44 10.96 13.00 2.06
N LYS A 45 9.83 12.62 1.47
CA LYS A 45 9.08 11.45 1.93
C LYS A 45 9.94 10.20 1.76
N ASP A 46 10.09 9.43 2.84
CA ASP A 46 10.84 8.18 2.81
C ASP A 46 10.24 7.25 1.75
N SER A 47 11.04 6.94 0.74
CA SER A 47 10.64 5.97 -0.28
C SER A 47 10.87 4.56 0.23
N LEU A 48 9.97 3.65 -0.15
CA LEU A 48 10.13 2.23 0.14
C LEU A 48 11.51 1.73 -0.33
N PRO A 49 12.27 1.02 0.51
CA PRO A 49 13.65 0.65 0.20
C PRO A 49 13.77 -0.30 -1.00
N TRP A 50 12.74 -1.08 -1.29
CA TRP A 50 12.69 -1.95 -2.48
C TRP A 50 12.18 -1.25 -3.76
N LEU A 51 11.77 0.02 -3.68
CA LEU A 51 11.24 0.77 -4.84
C LEU A 51 12.37 1.50 -5.59
N THR A 52 12.99 0.80 -6.54
CA THR A 52 14.07 1.37 -7.36
C THR A 52 13.55 2.40 -8.38
N PRO A 53 14.40 3.34 -8.84
CA PRO A 53 14.03 4.31 -9.88
C PRO A 53 13.53 3.64 -11.18
N ASN A 54 14.05 2.47 -11.52
CA ASN A 54 13.64 1.72 -12.71
C ASN A 54 12.20 1.20 -12.57
N ILE A 55 11.83 0.67 -11.41
CA ILE A 55 10.45 0.26 -11.13
C ILE A 55 9.52 1.46 -11.15
N ARG A 56 9.95 2.62 -10.63
CA ARG A 56 9.18 3.87 -10.70
C ARG A 56 8.94 4.32 -12.14
N LYS A 57 9.96 4.25 -13.00
CA LYS A 57 9.81 4.52 -14.45
C LYS A 57 8.80 3.57 -15.10
N LEU A 58 8.81 2.28 -14.75
CA LEU A 58 7.83 1.30 -15.25
C LEU A 58 6.41 1.61 -14.77
N ILE A 59 6.23 1.98 -13.50
CA ILE A 59 4.94 2.44 -12.94
C ILE A 59 4.42 3.65 -13.72
N HIS A 60 5.26 4.66 -13.94
CA HIS A 60 4.87 5.83 -14.73
C HIS A 60 4.51 5.47 -16.18
N ARG A 61 5.24 4.54 -16.81
CA ARG A 61 4.90 4.05 -18.16
C ARG A 61 3.54 3.35 -18.18
N ARG A 62 3.27 2.47 -17.20
CA ARG A 62 1.96 1.83 -17.02
C ARG A 62 0.85 2.87 -16.87
N ASP A 63 1.05 3.89 -16.03
CA ASP A 63 0.02 4.91 -15.75
C ASP A 63 -0.25 5.79 -16.97
N ARG A 64 0.79 6.14 -17.74
CA ARG A 64 0.65 6.82 -19.03
C ARG A 64 -0.17 5.97 -20.01
N LEU A 65 0.09 4.66 -20.09
CA LEU A 65 -0.68 3.75 -20.95
C LEU A 65 -2.12 3.60 -20.48
N TYR A 66 -2.38 3.57 -19.17
CA TYR A 66 -3.73 3.57 -18.61
C TYR A 66 -4.50 4.82 -19.04
N LYS A 67 -3.90 6.01 -18.87
CA LYS A 67 -4.51 7.27 -19.32
C LYS A 67 -4.81 7.27 -20.83
N LYS A 68 -3.91 6.70 -21.66
CA LYS A 68 -4.14 6.55 -23.11
C LYS A 68 -5.27 5.57 -23.41
N LYS A 69 -5.32 4.43 -22.72
CA LYS A 69 -6.38 3.43 -22.85
C LYS A 69 -7.76 4.00 -22.48
N GLN A 70 -7.84 4.87 -21.47
CA GLN A 70 -9.11 5.51 -21.11
C GLN A 70 -9.62 6.49 -22.19
N LYS A 71 -8.71 7.07 -22.98
CA LYS A 71 -9.05 8.02 -24.06
C LYS A 71 -9.28 7.36 -25.41
N SER A 72 -8.73 6.17 -25.62
CA SER A 72 -8.75 5.48 -26.91
C SER A 72 -9.13 4.01 -26.73
N ALA A 73 -10.09 3.54 -27.53
CA ALA A 73 -10.51 2.14 -27.55
C ALA A 73 -9.56 1.21 -28.34
N ASP A 74 -8.32 1.63 -28.61
CA ASP A 74 -7.36 0.83 -29.40
C ASP A 74 -6.94 -0.45 -28.64
N PRO A 75 -7.15 -1.65 -29.23
CA PRO A 75 -6.72 -2.92 -28.64
C PRO A 75 -5.21 -3.00 -28.44
N LYS A 76 -4.40 -2.33 -29.28
CA LYS A 76 -2.93 -2.33 -29.14
C LYS A 76 -2.48 -1.64 -27.84
N ILE A 77 -3.12 -0.52 -27.49
CA ILE A 77 -2.83 0.20 -26.24
C ILE A 77 -3.24 -0.65 -25.04
N THR A 78 -4.40 -1.31 -25.13
CA THR A 78 -4.88 -2.22 -24.07
C THR A 78 -3.92 -3.39 -23.87
N SER A 79 -3.41 -3.99 -24.94
CA SER A 79 -2.43 -5.08 -24.87
C SER A 79 -1.13 -4.63 -24.21
N LYS A 80 -0.54 -3.51 -24.68
CA LYS A 80 0.68 -2.91 -24.10
C LYS A 80 0.52 -2.56 -22.62
N PHE A 81 -0.66 -2.06 -22.22
CA PHE A 81 -0.96 -1.80 -20.81
C PHE A 81 -0.94 -3.08 -19.98
N LYS A 82 -1.57 -4.17 -20.45
CA LYS A 82 -1.57 -5.46 -19.74
C LYS A 82 -0.16 -6.00 -19.57
N GLU A 83 0.64 -5.98 -20.63
CA GLU A 83 2.05 -6.41 -20.62
C GLU A 83 2.87 -5.59 -19.61
N THR A 84 2.79 -4.26 -19.70
CA THR A 84 3.52 -3.37 -18.79
C THR A 84 3.07 -3.55 -17.34
N ASN A 85 1.78 -3.78 -17.09
CA ASN A 85 1.26 -4.02 -15.75
C ASN A 85 1.79 -5.32 -15.15
N GLN A 86 1.84 -6.40 -15.93
CA GLN A 86 2.44 -7.66 -15.50
C GLN A 86 3.93 -7.50 -15.22
N MET A 87 4.65 -6.75 -16.06
CA MET A 87 6.07 -6.43 -15.86
C MET A 87 6.28 -5.66 -14.53
N VAL A 88 5.47 -4.63 -14.27
CA VAL A 88 5.52 -3.87 -13.00
C VAL A 88 5.30 -4.80 -11.80
N GLN A 89 4.27 -5.65 -11.84
CA GLN A 89 3.98 -6.58 -10.73
C GLN A 89 5.12 -7.59 -10.52
N ARG A 90 5.72 -8.10 -11.61
CA ARG A 90 6.85 -9.01 -11.56
C ARG A 90 8.06 -8.35 -10.90
N GLU A 91 8.45 -7.17 -11.38
CA GLU A 91 9.62 -6.46 -10.86
C GLU A 91 9.42 -5.96 -9.43
N LEU A 92 8.21 -5.53 -9.07
CA LEU A 92 7.89 -5.13 -7.70
C LEU A 92 7.99 -6.32 -6.73
N ARG A 93 7.45 -7.48 -7.10
CA ARG A 93 7.57 -8.71 -6.29
C ARG A 93 9.03 -9.14 -6.15
N LYS A 94 9.79 -9.17 -7.25
CA LYS A 94 11.22 -9.50 -7.23
C LYS A 94 12.01 -8.56 -6.30
N ALA A 95 11.80 -7.26 -6.43
CA ALA A 95 12.51 -6.28 -5.62
C ALA A 95 12.15 -6.38 -4.13
N TYR A 96 10.88 -6.64 -3.83
CA TYR A 96 10.44 -6.91 -2.46
C TYR A 96 11.13 -8.15 -1.89
N TRP A 97 11.10 -9.28 -2.60
CA TRP A 97 11.73 -10.51 -2.13
C TRP A 97 13.25 -10.36 -1.96
N LYS A 98 13.92 -9.69 -2.89
CA LYS A 98 15.34 -9.35 -2.76
C LYS A 98 15.64 -8.51 -1.51
N TYR A 99 14.76 -7.57 -1.18
CA TYR A 99 14.88 -6.78 0.05
C TYR A 99 14.73 -7.65 1.30
N ILE A 100 13.76 -8.57 1.32
CA ILE A 100 13.58 -9.52 2.43
C ILE A 100 14.78 -10.45 2.56
N GLU A 101 15.27 -10.98 1.45
CA GLU A 101 16.46 -11.84 1.39
C GLU A 101 17.66 -11.13 2.02
N ASN A 102 17.89 -9.86 1.68
CA ASN A 102 18.98 -9.07 2.27
C ASN A 102 18.83 -8.83 3.78
N ILE A 103 17.59 -8.79 4.29
CA ILE A 103 17.32 -8.63 5.73
C ILE A 103 17.55 -9.94 6.48
N VAL A 104 17.10 -11.05 5.92
CA VAL A 104 17.14 -12.38 6.58
C VAL A 104 18.52 -13.01 6.44
N THR A 105 19.11 -12.92 5.25
CA THR A 105 20.42 -13.49 4.90
C THR A 105 21.35 -12.35 4.51
N PRO A 106 21.88 -11.60 5.49
CA PRO A 106 22.85 -10.56 5.23
C PRO A 106 24.11 -11.15 4.61
N LYS A 107 24.60 -10.53 3.54
CA LYS A 107 25.89 -10.88 2.95
C LYS A 107 27.01 -10.63 3.97
N GLU A 108 27.96 -11.55 4.07
CA GLU A 108 29.03 -11.60 5.08
C GLU A 108 29.86 -10.31 5.19
N GLU A 109 29.87 -9.48 4.14
CA GLU A 109 30.53 -8.16 4.13
C GLU A 109 29.88 -7.12 5.06
N ASN A 110 28.65 -7.34 5.51
CA ASN A 110 27.94 -6.41 6.38
C ASN A 110 28.11 -6.81 7.84
N ASN A 111 28.44 -5.83 8.70
CA ASN A 111 28.51 -6.02 10.15
C ASN A 111 27.26 -6.77 10.67
N GLN A 112 27.47 -8.00 11.17
CA GLN A 112 26.42 -8.95 11.58
C GLN A 112 25.45 -8.37 12.61
N TYR A 113 25.88 -7.38 13.40
CA TYR A 113 25.03 -6.70 14.37
C TYR A 113 24.02 -5.74 13.71
N SER A 114 24.37 -5.14 12.57
CA SER A 114 23.50 -4.21 11.83
C SER A 114 22.33 -4.93 11.15
N SER A 115 22.60 -6.08 10.55
CA SER A 115 21.59 -6.90 9.87
C SER A 115 20.55 -7.48 10.84
N MET A 116 20.98 -7.94 12.01
CA MET A 116 20.08 -8.41 13.08
C MET A 116 19.12 -7.30 13.53
N LYS A 117 19.60 -6.05 13.66
CA LYS A 117 18.73 -4.91 13.98
C LYS A 117 17.70 -4.64 12.89
N GLN A 118 18.10 -4.69 11.61
CA GLN A 118 17.19 -4.50 10.48
C GLN A 118 16.09 -5.56 10.46
N PHE A 119 16.45 -6.82 10.74
CA PHE A 119 15.49 -7.92 10.86
C PHE A 119 14.47 -7.69 11.97
N TRP A 120 14.90 -7.38 13.20
CA TRP A 120 13.99 -7.11 14.29
C TRP A 120 13.13 -5.87 14.06
N THR A 121 13.71 -4.83 13.45
CA THR A 121 12.98 -3.62 13.06
C THR A 121 11.89 -3.95 12.05
N TYR A 122 12.21 -4.74 11.03
CA TYR A 122 11.25 -5.23 10.05
C TYR A 122 10.12 -6.04 10.71
N ILE A 123 10.43 -6.97 11.62
CA ILE A 123 9.42 -7.74 12.36
C ILE A 123 8.51 -6.81 13.16
N LYS A 124 9.07 -5.85 13.90
CA LYS A 124 8.30 -4.89 14.69
C LYS A 124 7.31 -4.12 13.82
N TYR A 125 7.74 -3.64 12.66
CA TYR A 125 6.87 -2.93 11.70
C TYR A 125 5.86 -3.83 10.99
N LYS A 126 6.06 -5.15 10.97
CA LYS A 126 5.11 -6.12 10.39
C LYS A 126 4.02 -6.56 11.36
N ARG A 127 4.16 -6.30 12.66
CA ARG A 127 3.10 -6.60 13.63
C ARG A 127 1.89 -5.71 13.35
N THR A 128 0.84 -6.28 12.77
CA THR A 128 -0.44 -5.63 12.46
C THR A 128 -1.45 -5.73 13.61
N GLU A 129 -1.00 -5.73 14.85
CA GLU A 129 -1.90 -5.53 15.99
C GLU A 129 -2.22 -4.02 16.05
N SER A 130 -3.28 -3.61 15.35
CA SER A 130 -3.77 -2.22 15.37
C SER A 130 -4.57 -1.89 16.62
N SER A 131 -4.70 -2.84 17.54
CA SER A 131 -5.28 -2.55 18.82
C SER A 131 -4.22 -1.83 19.64
N GLY A 132 -4.34 -0.51 19.76
CA GLY A 132 -3.80 0.21 20.93
C GLY A 132 -4.37 -0.34 22.26
N VAL A 133 -5.33 -1.26 22.16
CA VAL A 133 -5.77 -2.15 23.23
C VAL A 133 -4.74 -3.28 23.39
N VAL A 134 -4.02 -3.24 24.51
CA VAL A 134 -3.25 -4.38 25.02
C VAL A 134 -4.20 -5.58 25.10
N PRO A 135 -3.80 -6.80 24.69
CA PRO A 135 -4.62 -7.99 24.93
C PRO A 135 -4.98 -8.03 26.41
N LEU A 136 -6.29 -8.05 26.71
CA LEU A 136 -6.81 -8.10 28.08
C LEU A 136 -6.17 -9.28 28.79
N ARG A 137 -5.25 -9.00 29.72
CA ARG A 137 -4.68 -10.01 30.61
C ARG A 137 -5.73 -10.30 31.66
N ILE A 138 -6.47 -11.38 31.49
CA ILE A 138 -7.25 -11.96 32.59
C ILE A 138 -6.29 -12.93 33.28
N CYS A 139 -5.78 -12.53 34.45
CA CYS A 139 -4.93 -13.36 35.33
C CYS A 139 -3.75 -14.07 34.63
N ASP A 140 -2.76 -13.32 34.15
CA ASP A 140 -1.44 -13.82 33.70
C ASP A 140 -1.41 -14.93 32.64
N GLN A 141 -2.54 -15.25 32.01
CA GLN A 141 -2.64 -16.23 30.94
C GLN A 141 -3.05 -15.56 29.63
N HIS A 142 -2.36 -15.94 28.56
CA HIS A 142 -2.63 -15.47 27.21
C HIS A 142 -4.00 -16.01 26.76
N VAL A 143 -4.92 -15.13 26.34
CA VAL A 143 -6.23 -15.54 25.80
C VAL A 143 -6.04 -16.03 24.36
N SER A 144 -5.35 -17.16 24.20
CA SER A 144 -5.39 -17.99 23.00
C SER A 144 -6.14 -19.30 23.24
N PHE A 145 -6.84 -19.42 24.38
CA PHE A 145 -7.51 -20.66 24.79
C PHE A 145 -9.03 -20.71 24.53
N LEU A 146 -9.68 -19.61 24.11
CA LEU A 146 -11.11 -19.67 23.77
C LEU A 146 -11.41 -20.26 22.36
N ALA A 147 -10.39 -20.67 21.61
CA ALA A 147 -10.57 -21.51 20.42
C ALA A 147 -10.73 -23.00 20.76
N ASN A 148 -10.55 -23.41 22.02
CA ASN A 148 -10.65 -24.81 22.47
C ASN A 148 -11.61 -24.97 23.66
N GLN A 149 -12.80 -24.35 23.60
CA GLN A 149 -13.89 -24.71 24.49
C GLN A 149 -14.76 -25.79 23.81
N PRO A 150 -14.89 -27.01 24.39
CA PRO A 150 -15.64 -28.12 23.79
C PRO A 150 -17.17 -27.91 23.76
N ASP A 151 -17.68 -26.83 24.33
CA ASP A 151 -19.13 -26.65 24.55
C ASP A 151 -19.91 -26.02 23.38
N PHE A 152 -19.26 -25.40 22.40
CA PHE A 152 -20.02 -24.84 21.25
C PHE A 152 -20.50 -25.93 20.27
N ALA A 153 -19.76 -27.04 20.17
CA ALA A 153 -20.16 -28.20 19.36
C ALA A 153 -21.33 -28.98 19.98
N ALA A 154 -21.43 -29.00 21.32
CA ALA A 154 -22.52 -29.65 22.04
C ALA A 154 -23.88 -28.93 21.86
N LEU A 155 -23.86 -27.63 21.54
CA LEU A 155 -25.08 -26.86 21.27
C LEU A 155 -25.67 -27.11 19.87
N ILE A 156 -24.88 -27.59 18.91
CA ILE A 156 -25.34 -27.84 17.52
C ILE A 156 -26.04 -29.20 17.39
N HIS A 157 -25.67 -30.20 18.19
CA HIS A 157 -26.26 -31.54 18.11
C HIS A 157 -27.61 -31.70 18.83
N LYS A 158 -28.10 -30.68 19.56
CA LYS A 158 -29.39 -30.74 20.26
C LYS A 158 -30.55 -30.16 19.45
N SER A 159 -30.29 -29.47 18.33
CA SER A 159 -31.32 -28.87 17.48
C SER A 159 -31.78 -29.74 16.31
N GLU A 160 -31.11 -30.86 16.02
CA GLU A 160 -31.46 -31.73 14.90
C GLU A 160 -31.89 -33.13 15.37
N GLY A 161 -32.91 -33.14 16.24
CA GLY A 161 -33.62 -34.34 16.65
C GLY A 161 -35.07 -34.31 16.17
N LYS A 162 -35.33 -35.06 15.09
CA LYS A 162 -36.63 -35.56 14.60
C LYS A 162 -37.48 -34.57 13.80
N GLN A 163 -37.42 -34.69 12.47
CA GLN A 163 -38.51 -35.34 11.73
C GLN A 163 -37.90 -36.21 10.62
N GLN A 164 -38.20 -37.51 10.70
CA GLN A 164 -38.18 -38.44 9.57
C GLN A 164 -39.14 -37.87 8.49
N VAL A 165 -39.00 -38.16 7.21
CA VAL A 165 -39.54 -39.39 6.63
C VAL A 165 -39.16 -39.36 5.14
N SER A 166 -38.48 -40.43 4.73
CA SER A 166 -38.53 -41.11 3.42
C SER A 166 -38.57 -40.25 2.15
N GLN A 167 -37.70 -40.51 1.19
CA GLN A 167 -37.95 -41.36 0.02
C GLN A 167 -36.82 -40.83 -0.91
N LEU A 168 -35.96 -41.57 -1.60
CA LEU A 168 -36.19 -42.76 -2.37
C LEU A 168 -34.83 -43.08 -3.03
N PHE A 169 -34.40 -44.34 -3.01
CA PHE A 169 -33.75 -45.06 -4.13
C PHE A 169 -32.71 -44.29 -5.00
N LYS A 170 -31.46 -44.72 -5.19
CA LYS A 170 -30.97 -46.09 -5.41
C LYS A 170 -29.43 -46.05 -5.54
N THR A 171 -28.88 -47.22 -5.25
CA THR A 171 -27.54 -47.73 -5.49
C THR A 171 -27.01 -47.49 -6.92
N LYS A 172 -25.68 -47.36 -7.07
CA LYS A 172 -24.81 -48.35 -7.75
C LYS A 172 -23.42 -47.81 -8.16
N THR A 173 -22.41 -48.52 -7.68
CA THR A 173 -21.17 -48.99 -8.36
C THR A 173 -20.23 -48.01 -9.07
N LYS A 174 -18.97 -48.04 -8.62
CA LYS A 174 -17.76 -47.60 -9.35
C LYS A 174 -17.64 -48.32 -10.71
N PRO A 175 -17.30 -47.61 -11.80
CA PRO A 175 -16.77 -48.28 -12.99
C PRO A 175 -15.24 -48.35 -12.96
N ALA A 176 -14.76 -49.55 -13.32
CA ALA A 176 -13.36 -49.91 -13.50
C ALA A 176 -12.72 -49.21 -14.70
N ILE A 177 -11.40 -49.07 -14.61
CA ILE A 177 -10.49 -48.59 -15.64
C ILE A 177 -10.41 -49.63 -16.77
N LEU A 178 -10.64 -49.21 -18.02
CA LEU A 178 -10.14 -49.90 -19.20
C LEU A 178 -9.60 -48.89 -20.21
N THR A 179 -8.37 -49.14 -20.63
CA THR A 179 -7.63 -48.45 -21.68
C THR A 179 -8.04 -48.98 -23.05
N THR A 180 -8.24 -48.11 -24.05
CA THR A 180 -7.98 -48.44 -25.45
C THR A 180 -7.53 -47.20 -26.24
N LYS A 181 -6.69 -47.48 -27.23
CA LYS A 181 -5.98 -46.58 -28.13
C LYS A 181 -6.82 -46.27 -29.40
N VAL A 182 -6.57 -45.08 -29.96
CA VAL A 182 -6.54 -44.73 -31.40
C VAL A 182 -7.88 -44.75 -32.15
N LEU A 183 -8.31 -43.59 -32.65
CA LEU A 183 -8.43 -43.30 -34.10
C LEU A 183 -8.84 -41.84 -34.34
N SER A 184 -8.28 -41.32 -35.44
CA SER A 184 -8.49 -40.03 -36.07
C SER A 184 -9.94 -39.69 -36.40
N SER A 185 -10.34 -38.42 -36.32
CA SER A 185 -11.00 -37.72 -37.43
C SER A 185 -11.18 -36.23 -37.13
N ALA A 186 -10.91 -35.40 -38.13
CA ALA A 186 -11.16 -33.97 -38.13
C ALA A 186 -12.67 -33.66 -38.13
N ARG A 187 -13.07 -32.62 -37.39
CA ARG A 187 -14.32 -31.89 -37.64
C ARG A 187 -14.17 -30.42 -37.23
N THR A 188 -14.21 -29.57 -38.24
CA THR A 188 -14.59 -28.16 -38.15
C THR A 188 -16.03 -28.06 -37.64
N PHE A 189 -16.35 -27.08 -36.78
CA PHE A 189 -17.58 -26.26 -36.88
C PHE A 189 -17.65 -25.15 -35.81
N THR A 190 -17.83 -23.93 -36.32
CA THR A 190 -18.61 -22.77 -35.83
C THR A 190 -18.38 -22.11 -34.48
N LYS A 191 -18.15 -20.79 -34.58
CA LYS A 191 -18.33 -19.74 -33.56
C LYS A 191 -19.69 -19.86 -32.85
N THR A 192 -19.68 -19.75 -31.53
CA THR A 192 -20.86 -19.38 -30.75
C THR A 192 -20.58 -18.07 -30.02
N THR A 193 -21.24 -17.02 -30.49
CA THR A 193 -21.43 -15.75 -29.76
C THR A 193 -22.27 -16.00 -28.52
N ARG A 194 -21.82 -15.60 -27.33
CA ARG A 194 -22.71 -15.37 -26.19
C ARG A 194 -22.90 -13.88 -25.97
N LYS A 195 -24.12 -13.43 -26.26
CA LYS A 195 -24.67 -12.14 -25.84
C LYS A 195 -24.83 -12.11 -24.32
N THR A 196 -24.51 -10.93 -23.80
CA THR A 196 -24.84 -10.23 -22.57
C THR A 196 -26.04 -10.73 -21.74
N VAL A 197 -25.86 -10.72 -20.41
CA VAL A 197 -26.94 -10.41 -19.45
C VAL A 197 -26.48 -9.24 -18.57
N HIS A 198 -27.26 -8.17 -18.62
CA HIS A 198 -27.12 -6.98 -17.79
C HIS A 198 -27.62 -7.26 -16.37
N GLY A 199 -26.75 -7.07 -15.38
CA GLY A 199 -27.13 -6.86 -13.98
C GLY A 199 -27.05 -5.37 -13.65
N ARG A 200 -28.21 -4.72 -13.56
CA ARG A 200 -28.37 -3.33 -13.10
C ARG A 200 -28.18 -3.30 -11.59
N TYR A 201 -27.22 -2.52 -11.10
CA TYR A 201 -27.34 -1.87 -9.79
C TYR A 201 -27.16 -0.37 -10.01
N SER A 202 -28.32 0.28 -10.02
CA SER A 202 -28.50 1.72 -9.88
C SER A 202 -28.29 2.05 -8.40
N THR A 203 -27.29 2.88 -8.10
CA THR A 203 -27.30 3.73 -6.91
C THR A 203 -26.96 5.15 -7.34
N LEU A 204 -28.00 5.96 -7.41
CA LEU A 204 -27.93 7.41 -7.44
C LEU A 204 -27.29 7.89 -6.13
N ILE A 205 -26.18 8.61 -6.22
CA ILE A 205 -25.75 9.54 -5.17
C ILE A 205 -25.57 10.89 -5.86
N SER A 206 -26.62 11.70 -5.77
CA SER A 206 -26.59 13.13 -5.98
C SER A 206 -25.87 13.78 -4.79
N CYS A 207 -24.75 14.43 -5.03
CA CYS A 207 -24.23 15.48 -4.14
C CYS A 207 -23.97 16.73 -4.98
N SER A 208 -24.96 17.62 -4.97
CA SER A 208 -24.76 19.06 -5.09
C SER A 208 -23.75 19.50 -4.03
N LEU A 209 -22.67 20.16 -4.44
CA LEU A 209 -22.03 21.16 -3.60
C LEU A 209 -21.36 22.24 -4.47
N SER A 210 -22.00 23.39 -4.42
CA SER A 210 -21.54 24.73 -4.78
C SER A 210 -20.06 24.99 -4.44
N SER A 211 -19.33 25.62 -5.36
CA SER A 211 -18.09 26.34 -5.04
C SER A 211 -18.19 27.76 -5.60
N LYS A 212 -18.67 28.66 -4.73
CA LYS A 212 -18.21 30.05 -4.66
C LYS A 212 -16.75 30.07 -4.17
N PHE A 213 -16.05 31.19 -4.41
CA PHE A 213 -14.65 31.51 -4.06
C PHE A 213 -13.62 30.89 -5.02
N PHE A 214 -12.75 31.63 -5.71
CA PHE A 214 -12.21 32.99 -5.56
C PHE A 214 -12.04 33.63 -6.95
#